data_AF-A0A4Q2QPC1-F1
#
_entry.id   AF-A0A4Q2QPC1-F1
#
_cell.length_a   1.000
_cell.length_b   1.000
_cell.length_c   1.000
_cell.angle_alpha   90.00
_cell.angle_beta   90.00
_cell.angle_gamma   90.00
#
_symmetry.space_group_name_H-M   'P 1'
#
loop_
_entity.id
_entity.type
_entity.pdbx_description
1 polymer ?
#
loop_
_entity_poly.entity_id
_entity_poly.type
_entity_poly.pdbx_seq_one_letter_code
_entity_poly.pdbx_strand_id
1 'polypeptide(L)'
;MKKNSYLLSCLAIAVSSACHAEVLTYPDPQGSSQSDFGGTGLLQMPNARIAPEGEFSVNYRDNDQYRFYSTSVALFPWLEGTIRYTDVRTRKYSQWEDFSGDQSYKDKSFDFKLRLWEEGYWLPQVAFGKRDIAGT
;
A
#
# COMPACT_ATOMS: atom_id res chain seq x y z
N MET A 1 -33.44 -10.43 -6.84
CA MET A 1 -32.75 -11.71 -6.50
C MET A 1 -31.25 -11.76 -6.81
N LYS A 2 -30.67 -10.89 -7.68
CA LYS A 2 -29.22 -10.94 -8.02
C LYS A 2 -28.25 -10.40 -6.94
N LYS A 3 -28.73 -9.62 -5.97
CA LYS A 3 -27.88 -8.94 -4.96
C LYS A 3 -27.23 -9.91 -3.95
N ASN A 4 -27.88 -11.03 -3.64
CA ASN A 4 -27.38 -12.03 -2.69
C ASN A 4 -26.25 -12.90 -3.28
N SER A 5 -26.22 -13.07 -4.59
CA SER A 5 -25.20 -13.87 -5.28
C SER A 5 -23.81 -13.25 -5.14
N TYR A 6 -23.69 -11.93 -5.30
CA TYR A 6 -22.42 -11.20 -5.15
C TYR A 6 -21.92 -11.19 -3.70
N LEU A 7 -22.83 -11.14 -2.74
CA LEU A 7 -22.51 -11.20 -1.31
C LEU A 7 -21.84 -12.54 -0.94
N LEU A 8 -22.36 -13.65 -1.44
CA LEU A 8 -21.78 -14.98 -1.25
C LEU A 8 -20.39 -15.10 -1.91
N SER A 9 -20.20 -14.52 -3.10
CA SER A 9 -18.90 -14.48 -3.76
C SER A 9 -17.87 -13.65 -2.99
N CYS A 10 -18.25 -12.48 -2.47
CA CYS A 10 -17.36 -11.66 -1.63
C CYS A 10 -16.99 -12.39 -0.33
N LEU A 11 -17.97 -13.07 0.29
CA LEU A 11 -17.75 -13.88 1.49
C LEU A 11 -16.76 -15.03 1.20
N ALA A 12 -16.90 -15.72 0.06
CA ALA A 12 -16.00 -16.80 -0.32
C ALA A 12 -14.55 -16.31 -0.52
N ILE A 13 -14.35 -15.13 -1.12
CA ILE A 13 -13.02 -14.52 -1.27
C ILE A 13 -12.44 -14.14 0.10
N ALA A 14 -13.25 -13.57 0.99
CA ALA A 14 -12.84 -13.23 2.35
C ALA A 14 -12.46 -14.48 3.19
N VAL A 15 -13.25 -15.55 3.08
CA VAL A 15 -12.96 -16.81 3.77
C VAL A 15 -11.71 -17.48 3.19
N SER A 16 -11.52 -17.46 1.86
CA SER A 16 -10.32 -18.03 1.24
C SER A 16 -9.03 -17.28 1.62
N SER A 17 -9.10 -15.96 1.79
CA SER A 17 -7.95 -15.16 2.24
C SER A 17 -7.68 -15.34 3.73
N ALA A 18 -8.72 -15.48 4.56
CA ALA A 18 -8.58 -15.77 5.98
C ALA A 18 -8.12 -17.22 6.27
N CYS A 19 -8.48 -18.18 5.41
CA CYS A 19 -8.13 -19.59 5.53
C CYS A 19 -6.82 -19.95 4.80
N HIS A 20 -5.95 -18.98 4.51
CA HIS A 20 -4.64 -19.31 3.98
C HIS A 20 -3.88 -20.14 5.04
N ALA A 21 -3.65 -21.41 4.73
CA ALA A 21 -2.93 -22.31 5.61
C ALA A 21 -1.45 -21.93 5.57
N GLU A 22 -1.00 -21.14 6.54
CA GLU A 22 0.43 -20.95 6.79
C GLU A 22 0.99 -22.26 7.38
N VAL A 23 1.86 -22.92 6.61
CA VAL A 23 2.74 -23.96 7.16
C VAL A 23 3.76 -23.23 8.03
N LEU A 24 3.50 -23.16 9.33
CA LEU A 24 4.41 -22.57 10.32
C LEU A 24 5.66 -23.44 10.49
N THR A 25 6.54 -23.41 9.51
CA THR A 25 7.94 -23.79 9.69
C THR A 25 8.72 -22.54 10.09
N TYR A 26 8.99 -22.41 11.39
CA TYR A 26 9.67 -21.28 12.06
C TYR A 26 8.74 -20.09 12.39
N PRO A 27 8.84 -19.47 13.58
CA PRO A 27 8.19 -18.19 13.82
C PRO A 27 8.86 -17.18 12.88
N ASP A 28 8.14 -16.79 11.82
CA ASP A 28 8.61 -15.78 10.89
C ASP A 28 8.93 -14.52 11.72
N PRO A 29 10.15 -13.96 11.65
CA PRO A 29 10.47 -12.72 12.35
C PRO A 29 9.38 -11.70 12.02
N GLN A 30 8.78 -11.10 13.06
CA GLN A 30 7.69 -10.12 13.01
C GLN A 30 7.68 -9.41 11.65
N GLY A 31 6.67 -9.76 10.84
CA GLY A 31 6.52 -9.29 9.47
C GLY A 31 6.66 -7.77 9.38
N SER A 32 7.06 -7.31 8.22
CA SER A 32 7.37 -5.91 8.05
C SER A 32 6.11 -5.05 8.26
N SER A 33 6.16 -4.05 9.14
CA SER A 33 5.02 -3.18 9.38
C SER A 33 4.67 -2.35 8.14
N GLN A 34 3.44 -1.84 8.08
CA GLN A 34 3.00 -0.96 7.01
C GLN A 34 3.26 0.51 7.38
N SER A 35 3.81 1.26 6.43
CA SER A 35 4.02 2.70 6.56
C SER A 35 2.72 3.47 6.30
N ASP A 36 2.72 4.73 6.73
CA ASP A 36 1.67 5.70 6.41
C ASP A 36 1.46 5.93 4.91
N PHE A 37 2.47 5.58 4.12
CA PHE A 37 2.49 5.70 2.66
C PHE A 37 1.95 4.45 1.96
N GLY A 38 1.68 3.37 2.71
CA GLY A 38 1.07 2.14 2.25
C GLY A 38 2.02 0.99 2.00
N GLY A 39 3.31 1.23 1.74
CA GLY A 39 4.34 0.19 1.59
C GLY A 39 5.00 -0.17 2.91
N THR A 40 5.92 -1.13 2.90
CA THR A 40 6.63 -1.57 4.11
C THR A 40 7.38 -0.40 4.77
N GLY A 41 7.24 -0.26 6.09
CA GLY A 41 7.81 0.82 6.87
C GLY A 41 7.15 0.96 8.24
N LEU A 42 7.74 1.77 9.10
CA LEU A 42 7.13 2.09 10.40
C LEU A 42 6.72 3.56 10.38
N LEU A 43 5.41 3.82 10.50
CA LEU A 43 4.88 5.17 10.39
C LEU A 43 5.38 5.83 9.09
N GLN A 44 6.07 6.97 9.19
CA GLN A 44 6.66 7.68 8.05
C GLN A 44 8.15 7.37 7.85
N MET A 45 8.75 6.52 8.69
CA MET A 45 10.17 6.19 8.65
C MET A 45 10.50 5.31 7.43
N PRO A 46 11.42 5.73 6.55
CA PRO A 46 11.93 4.88 5.49
C PRO A 46 12.66 3.67 6.08
N ASN A 47 12.49 2.51 5.46
CA ASN A 47 13.26 1.30 5.78
C ASN A 47 13.68 0.59 4.50
N ALA A 48 14.63 -0.34 4.65
CA ALA A 48 15.09 -1.18 3.54
C ALA A 48 14.33 -2.52 3.46
N ARG A 49 13.49 -2.84 4.45
CA ARG A 49 12.71 -4.09 4.50
C ARG A 49 11.65 -4.11 3.39
N ILE A 50 11.43 -5.31 2.86
CA ILE A 50 10.39 -5.65 1.87
C ILE A 50 9.61 -6.82 2.47
N ALA A 51 8.29 -6.83 2.27
CA ALA A 51 7.43 -7.93 2.69
C ALA A 51 7.75 -9.24 1.92
N PRO A 52 7.33 -10.42 2.43
CA PRO A 52 7.36 -11.67 1.69
C PRO A 52 6.85 -11.55 0.24
N GLU A 53 7.45 -12.32 -0.67
CA GLU A 53 7.05 -12.32 -2.07
C GLU A 53 5.57 -12.67 -2.25
N GLY A 54 4.87 -11.89 -3.06
CA GLY A 54 3.44 -12.02 -3.29
C GLY A 54 2.56 -11.39 -2.21
N GLU A 55 3.13 -10.82 -1.14
CA GLU A 55 2.35 -10.10 -0.14
C GLU A 55 1.75 -8.83 -0.74
N PHE A 56 0.48 -8.61 -0.42
CA PHE A 56 -0.31 -7.49 -0.89
C PHE A 56 -1.03 -6.84 0.29
N SER A 57 -0.97 -5.51 0.36
CA SER A 57 -1.62 -4.73 1.41
C SER A 57 -2.50 -3.63 0.81
N VAL A 58 -3.66 -3.40 1.44
CA VAL A 58 -4.56 -2.29 1.12
C VAL A 58 -4.82 -1.53 2.40
N ASN A 59 -4.58 -0.22 2.35
CA ASN A 59 -4.80 0.68 3.47
C ASN A 59 -5.76 1.78 3.06
N TYR A 60 -6.66 2.12 4.00
CA TYR A 60 -7.56 3.24 3.91
C TYR A 60 -7.39 4.10 5.16
N ARG A 61 -7.21 5.41 4.96
CA ARG A 61 -7.12 6.38 6.05
C ARG A 61 -8.00 7.57 5.71
N ASP A 62 -8.87 7.94 6.64
CA ASP A 62 -9.75 9.10 6.54
C ASP A 62 -9.42 10.11 7.63
N ASN A 63 -9.26 11.36 7.23
CA ASN A 63 -9.10 12.51 8.09
C ASN A 63 -9.91 13.66 7.48
N ASP A 64 -10.22 14.68 8.29
CA ASP A 64 -10.97 15.87 7.86
C ASP A 64 -10.32 16.57 6.66
N GLN A 65 -8.99 16.50 6.56
CA GLN A 65 -8.21 17.18 5.52
C GLN A 65 -7.91 16.27 4.32
N TYR A 66 -7.62 14.98 4.57
CA TYR A 66 -7.09 14.06 3.57
C TYR A 66 -7.74 12.68 3.68
N ARG A 67 -8.01 12.07 2.53
CA ARG A 67 -8.25 10.63 2.43
C ARG A 67 -7.14 9.99 1.64
N PHE A 68 -6.55 8.95 2.22
CA PHE A 68 -5.51 8.16 1.59
C PHE A 68 -6.04 6.76 1.31
N TYR A 69 -5.90 6.36 0.06
CA TYR A 69 -6.03 4.98 -0.37
C TYR A 69 -4.65 4.55 -0.84
N SER A 70 -4.11 3.49 -0.27
CA SER A 70 -2.81 2.99 -0.71
C SER A 70 -2.84 1.50 -0.83
N THR A 71 -2.22 1.01 -1.90
CA THR A 71 -2.17 -0.40 -2.25
C THR A 71 -0.73 -0.73 -2.55
N SER A 72 -0.19 -1.74 -1.87
CA SER A 72 1.20 -2.17 -2.05
C SER A 72 1.28 -3.64 -2.36
N VAL A 73 2.29 -4.00 -3.14
CA VAL A 73 2.59 -5.37 -3.48
C VAL A 73 4.10 -5.60 -3.49
N ALA A 74 4.55 -6.64 -2.81
CA ALA A 74 5.89 -7.17 -2.94
C ALA A 74 5.92 -8.13 -4.14
N LEU A 75 6.20 -7.58 -5.33
CA LEU A 75 6.21 -8.36 -6.58
C LEU A 75 7.29 -9.43 -6.58
N PHE A 76 8.45 -9.12 -5.99
CA PHE A 76 9.59 -10.02 -5.84
C PHE A 76 10.24 -9.78 -4.47
N PRO A 77 11.08 -10.70 -3.95
CA PRO A 77 11.80 -10.50 -2.68
C PRO A 77 12.72 -9.27 -2.65
N TRP A 78 12.95 -8.64 -3.80
CA TRP A 78 13.78 -7.46 -3.97
C TRP A 78 13.04 -6.26 -4.55
N LEU A 79 11.74 -6.37 -4.87
CA LEU A 79 10.95 -5.30 -5.46
C LEU A 79 9.57 -5.17 -4.80
N GLU A 80 9.32 -3.99 -4.26
CA GLU A 80 8.03 -3.56 -3.73
C GLU A 80 7.53 -2.37 -4.53
N GLY A 81 6.26 -2.42 -4.92
CA GLY A 81 5.56 -1.32 -5.59
C GLY A 81 4.35 -0.88 -4.78
N THR A 82 4.15 0.43 -4.67
CA THR A 82 3.02 1.02 -3.96
C THR A 82 2.34 2.05 -4.84
N ILE A 83 1.03 1.94 -4.98
CA ILE A 83 0.17 2.94 -5.60
C ILE A 83 -0.61 3.61 -4.48
N ARG A 84 -0.60 4.95 -4.47
CA ARG A 84 -1.38 5.73 -3.50
C ARG A 84 -2.24 6.75 -4.23
N TYR A 85 -3.45 6.91 -3.75
CA TYR A 85 -4.42 7.89 -4.21
C TYR A 85 -4.80 8.78 -3.04
N THR A 86 -4.58 10.07 -3.21
CA THR A 86 -4.79 11.08 -2.19
C THR A 86 -5.93 11.98 -2.61
N ASP A 87 -6.90 12.17 -1.72
CA ASP A 87 -8.00 13.12 -1.89
C ASP A 87 -7.85 14.23 -0.85
N VAL A 88 -7.65 15.46 -1.32
CA VAL A 88 -7.46 16.67 -0.51
C VAL A 88 -8.78 17.42 -0.43
N ARG A 89 -9.43 17.30 0.73
CA ARG A 89 -10.82 17.77 0.93
C ARG A 89 -10.94 19.29 1.03
N THR A 90 -9.83 19.98 1.30
CA THR A 90 -9.78 21.43 1.47
C THR A 90 -9.59 22.22 0.18
N ARG A 91 -9.38 21.54 -0.95
CA ARG A 91 -9.15 22.18 -2.24
C ARG A 91 -10.11 21.62 -3.28
N LYS A 92 -10.60 22.51 -4.15
CA LYS A 92 -11.33 22.11 -5.35
C LYS A 92 -10.38 21.49 -6.36
N TYR A 93 -10.91 20.63 -7.22
CA TYR A 93 -10.13 19.89 -8.22
C TYR A 93 -9.31 20.78 -9.16
N SER A 94 -9.84 21.94 -9.53
CA SER A 94 -9.21 22.91 -10.41
C SER A 94 -9.31 24.34 -9.85
N GLN A 95 -8.47 25.24 -10.37
CA GLN A 95 -8.56 26.68 -10.10
C GLN A 95 -9.85 27.29 -10.65
N TRP A 96 -10.47 26.64 -11.64
CA TRP A 96 -11.76 27.04 -12.21
C TRP A 96 -12.88 26.35 -11.45
N GLU A 97 -13.67 27.15 -10.74
CA GLU A 97 -14.73 26.66 -9.85
C GLU A 97 -15.83 25.92 -10.62
N ASP A 98 -16.19 26.41 -11.81
CA ASP A 98 -17.19 25.81 -12.70
C ASP A 98 -16.78 24.42 -13.22
N PHE A 99 -15.47 24.17 -13.37
CA PHE A 99 -14.95 22.87 -13.78
C PHE A 99 -14.88 21.87 -12.61
N SER A 100 -14.78 22.39 -11.38
CA SER A 100 -14.60 21.56 -10.20
C SER A 100 -15.91 21.03 -9.62
N GLY A 101 -16.99 21.80 -9.71
CA GLY A 101 -18.27 21.44 -9.06
C GLY A 101 -18.05 21.08 -7.58
N ASP A 102 -18.51 19.89 -7.19
CA ASP A 102 -18.35 19.31 -5.84
C ASP A 102 -17.10 18.40 -5.70
N GLN A 103 -16.23 18.37 -6.70
CA GLN A 103 -15.05 17.50 -6.70
C GLN A 103 -13.88 18.12 -5.92
N SER A 104 -13.39 17.37 -4.95
CA SER A 104 -12.17 17.66 -4.20
C SER A 104 -10.91 17.34 -5.01
N TYR A 105 -9.80 18.00 -4.71
CA TYR A 105 -8.52 17.78 -5.38
C TYR A 105 -8.02 16.35 -5.16
N LYS A 106 -7.56 15.71 -6.24
CA LYS A 106 -7.11 14.32 -6.20
C LYS A 106 -5.74 14.20 -6.83
N ASP A 107 -4.89 13.45 -6.18
CA ASP A 107 -3.53 13.20 -6.59
C ASP A 107 -3.23 11.71 -6.55
N LYS A 108 -2.31 11.29 -7.42
CA LYS A 108 -1.92 9.89 -7.60
C LYS A 108 -0.40 9.79 -7.42
N SER A 109 0.04 8.83 -6.65
CA SER A 109 1.46 8.60 -6.39
C SER A 109 1.78 7.17 -6.73
N PHE A 110 2.92 6.99 -7.38
CA PHE A 110 3.53 5.69 -7.60
C PHE A 110 4.90 5.67 -6.93
N ASP A 111 5.08 4.71 -6.04
CA ASP A 111 6.30 4.52 -5.27
C ASP A 111 6.88 3.15 -5.62
N PHE A 112 8.20 3.05 -5.70
CA PHE A 112 8.89 1.76 -5.77
C PHE A 112 10.01 1.69 -4.74
N LYS A 113 10.33 0.48 -4.32
CA LYS A 113 11.47 0.16 -3.45
C LYS A 113 12.16 -1.09 -3.98
N LEU A 114 13.46 -0.96 -4.22
CA LEU A 114 14.35 -1.99 -4.73
C LEU A 114 15.38 -2.35 -3.66
N ARG A 115 15.42 -3.60 -3.22
CA ARG A 115 16.47 -4.10 -2.33
C ARG A 115 17.74 -4.33 -3.16
N LEU A 116 18.81 -3.64 -2.79
CA LEU A 116 20.12 -3.74 -3.43
C LEU A 116 21.00 -4.77 -2.74
N TRP A 117 20.86 -4.91 -1.42
CA TRP A 117 21.68 -5.80 -0.61
C TRP A 117 20.83 -6.41 0.51
N GLU A 118 20.98 -7.71 0.74
CA GLU A 118 20.26 -8.44 1.80
C GLU A 118 21.02 -8.36 3.13
N GLU A 119 20.27 -8.29 4.24
CA GLU A 119 20.84 -8.28 5.58
C GLU A 119 21.70 -9.54 5.81
N GLY A 120 22.94 -9.35 6.26
CA GLY A 120 23.82 -10.43 6.68
C GLY A 120 24.43 -10.14 8.04
N TYR A 121 25.30 -11.02 8.53
CA TYR A 121 25.93 -10.86 9.84
C TYR A 121 26.75 -9.55 9.97
N TRP A 122 27.36 -9.09 8.88
CA TRP A 122 28.27 -7.95 8.87
C TRP A 122 27.72 -6.70 8.19
N LEU A 123 26.69 -6.84 7.36
CA LEU A 123 26.19 -5.75 6.52
C LEU A 123 24.67 -5.62 6.68
N PRO A 124 24.15 -4.40 6.86
CA PRO A 124 22.71 -4.17 6.94
C PRO A 124 22.06 -4.34 5.56
N GLN A 125 20.75 -4.54 5.56
CA GLN A 125 19.95 -4.48 4.35
C GLN A 125 20.02 -3.07 3.73
N VAL A 126 20.29 -3.00 2.43
CA VAL A 126 20.33 -1.74 1.68
C VAL A 126 19.25 -1.79 0.59
N ALA A 127 18.47 -0.73 0.50
CA ALA A 127 17.47 -0.57 -0.54
C ALA A 127 17.51 0.85 -1.09
N PHE A 128 17.15 0.98 -2.35
CA PHE A 128 16.89 2.24 -3.02
C PHE A 128 15.41 2.32 -3.36
N GLY A 129 14.76 3.41 -2.97
CA GLY A 129 13.35 3.63 -3.31
C GLY A 129 13.13 5.07 -3.72
N LYS A 130 12.17 5.26 -4.62
CA LYS A 130 11.66 6.58 -4.98
C LYS A 130 10.16 6.61 -4.70
N ARG A 131 9.74 7.63 -3.97
CA ARG A 131 8.35 7.95 -3.71
C ARG A 131 7.90 9.04 -4.67
N ASP A 132 6.61 9.02 -4.99
CA ASP A 132 5.93 10.06 -5.74
C ASP A 132 6.49 10.32 -7.15
N ILE A 133 6.56 9.25 -7.95
CA ILE A 133 7.05 9.31 -9.33
C ILE A 133 5.98 9.84 -10.28
N ALA A 134 4.73 9.53 -9.98
CA ALA A 134 3.57 9.84 -10.79
C ALA A 134 2.66 10.92 -10.16
N GLY A 135 3.14 11.61 -9.12
CA GLY A 135 2.51 12.76 -8.49
C GLY A 135 2.54 14.00 -9.37
N THR A 136 1.70 14.96 -8.99
CA THR A 136 1.48 16.22 -9.72
C THR A 136 1.87 17.42 -8.88
#